data_AF-A0A352F0M9-F1
#
_entry.id   AF-A0A352F0M9-F1
#
_cell.length_a   1.000
_cell.length_b   1.000
_cell.length_c   1.000
_cell.angle_alpha   90.00
_cell.angle_beta   90.00
_cell.angle_gamma   90.00
#
_symmetry.space_group_name_H-M   'P 1'
#
loop_
_entity.id
_entity.type
_entity.pdbx_description
1 polymer ?
#
loop_
_entity_poly.entity_id
_entity_poly.type
_entity_poly.pdbx_seq_one_letter_code
_entity_poly.pdbx_strand_id
1 'polypeptide(L)'
;MQRSAPTSLVVLLRIGARPLMPGVMRFHFPSKTIATLTFHLVLFGSFALAQESVASATKFDEFSPRYIDDMKARLQNFSDEGVNKHPESKVYVIGYDGRRRRLKVMFRPESIANWLIEALGVPRNRIVLLHGRRQREPWVELWLVPPGAAAPKPKR
;
A
#
# COMPACT_ATOMS: atom_id res chain seq x y z
N MET A 1 -46.26 26.98 40.85
CA MET A 1 -46.37 25.54 41.16
C MET A 1 -46.09 24.77 39.88
N GLN A 2 -44.86 24.30 39.67
CA GLN A 2 -44.53 23.33 38.62
C GLN A 2 -43.20 22.67 39.01
N ARG A 3 -43.29 21.42 39.49
CA ARG A 3 -42.14 20.58 39.81
C ARG A 3 -41.72 19.86 38.54
N SER A 4 -40.53 20.12 38.02
CA SER A 4 -39.89 19.26 37.04
C SER A 4 -38.85 18.39 37.74
N ALA A 5 -39.05 17.08 37.65
CA ALA A 5 -38.18 16.05 38.20
C ALA A 5 -36.87 15.96 37.41
N PRO A 6 -35.75 15.52 38.04
CA PRO A 6 -34.51 15.27 37.32
C PRO A 6 -34.60 13.94 36.55
N THR A 7 -34.33 14.00 35.25
CA THR A 7 -34.19 12.83 34.37
C THR A 7 -32.93 12.06 34.75
N SER A 8 -33.08 10.98 35.52
CA SER A 8 -32.02 10.01 35.81
C SER A 8 -31.73 9.18 34.57
N LEU A 9 -30.53 9.32 33.99
CA LEU A 9 -30.03 8.42 32.95
C LEU A 9 -29.39 7.20 33.63
N VAL A 10 -30.05 6.04 33.53
CA VAL A 10 -29.53 4.75 34.04
C VAL A 10 -28.69 4.10 32.94
N VAL A 11 -27.36 4.10 33.09
CA VAL A 11 -26.46 3.35 32.21
C VAL A 11 -26.20 1.98 32.83
N LEU A 12 -26.78 0.95 32.23
CA LEU A 12 -26.70 -0.44 32.70
C LEU A 12 -25.47 -1.12 32.06
N LEU A 13 -24.29 -0.88 32.64
CA LEU A 13 -23.08 -1.59 32.25
C LEU A 13 -23.09 -2.99 32.87
N ARG A 14 -23.46 -3.97 32.05
CA ARG A 14 -23.51 -5.39 32.37
C ARG A 14 -22.08 -5.94 32.39
N ILE A 15 -21.35 -5.69 33.47
CA ILE A 15 -20.06 -6.35 33.74
C ILE A 15 -20.38 -7.60 34.54
N GLY A 16 -20.02 -8.76 33.98
CA GLY A 16 -20.19 -10.06 34.60
C GLY A 16 -19.40 -10.17 35.90
N ALA A 17 -20.04 -9.89 37.02
CA ALA A 17 -19.62 -10.30 38.35
C ALA A 17 -20.87 -10.83 39.08
N ARG A 18 -20.80 -12.07 39.56
CA ARG A 18 -21.87 -12.68 40.35
C ARG A 18 -22.08 -11.85 41.63
N PRO A 19 -23.32 -11.49 42.01
CA PRO A 19 -23.58 -10.63 43.15
C PRO A 19 -23.58 -11.45 44.45
N LEU A 20 -22.80 -11.01 45.44
CA LEU A 20 -23.00 -11.41 46.84
C LEU A 20 -23.52 -10.18 47.61
N MET A 21 -24.86 -10.09 47.64
CA MET A 21 -25.69 -9.29 48.56
C MET A 21 -25.76 -7.75 48.41
N PRO A 22 -26.91 -7.13 48.79
CA PRO A 22 -27.32 -5.81 48.36
C PRO A 22 -26.99 -4.74 49.41
N GLY A 23 -26.15 -3.78 49.04
CA GLY A 23 -25.94 -2.55 49.78
C GLY A 23 -25.66 -1.43 48.80
N VAL A 24 -26.61 -0.51 48.62
CA VAL A 24 -26.45 0.63 47.71
C VAL A 24 -25.39 1.57 48.31
N MET A 25 -24.15 1.40 47.90
CA MET A 25 -23.05 2.28 48.29
C MET A 25 -23.12 3.53 47.43
N ARG A 26 -23.59 4.65 48.02
CA ARG A 26 -23.58 5.96 47.38
C ARG A 26 -22.16 6.51 47.41
N PHE A 27 -21.45 6.44 46.28
CA PHE A 27 -20.18 7.13 46.13
C PHE A 27 -20.43 8.61 45.80
N HIS A 28 -20.08 9.48 46.73
CA HIS A 28 -20.13 10.92 46.53
C HIS A 28 -18.78 11.38 45.96
N PHE A 29 -18.72 11.55 44.64
CA PHE A 29 -17.54 12.10 43.98
C PHE A 29 -17.59 13.64 44.05
N PRO A 30 -16.56 14.31 44.60
CA PRO A 30 -16.50 15.76 44.60
C PRO A 30 -16.37 16.29 43.16
N SER A 31 -17.18 17.31 42.81
CA SER A 31 -17.39 17.76 41.42
C SER A 31 -16.15 18.32 40.69
N LYS A 32 -15.03 18.54 41.39
CA LYS A 32 -13.82 19.14 40.82
C LYS A 32 -12.86 18.14 40.16
N THR A 33 -12.99 16.83 40.40
CA THR A 33 -12.14 15.80 39.78
C THR A 33 -12.66 15.29 38.44
N ILE A 34 -13.92 15.54 38.10
CA ILE A 34 -14.53 15.11 36.82
C ILE A 34 -14.15 16.04 35.66
N ALA A 35 -13.88 17.32 35.95
CA ALA A 35 -13.57 18.34 34.94
C ALA A 35 -12.13 18.24 34.38
N THR A 36 -11.19 17.64 35.11
CA THR A 36 -9.77 17.58 34.70
C THR A 36 -9.44 16.37 33.83
N LEU A 37 -10.16 15.25 33.99
CA LEU A 37 -9.94 14.03 33.19
C LEU A 37 -10.55 14.11 31.78
N THR A 38 -11.53 14.97 31.56
CA THR A 38 -12.10 15.24 30.23
C THR A 38 -11.22 16.17 29.39
N PHE A 39 -10.31 16.93 30.01
CA PHE A 39 -9.48 17.91 29.32
C PHE A 39 -8.21 17.32 28.67
N HIS A 40 -7.74 16.14 29.07
CA HIS A 40 -6.53 15.53 28.49
C HIS A 40 -6.81 14.56 27.34
N LEU A 41 -8.02 14.01 27.27
CA LEU A 41 -8.40 13.08 26.20
C LEU A 41 -8.78 13.79 24.89
N VAL A 42 -9.09 15.09 24.96
CA VAL A 42 -9.33 15.93 23.77
C VAL A 42 -8.03 16.53 23.21
N LEU A 43 -6.98 16.67 24.03
CA LEU A 43 -5.69 17.24 23.61
C LEU A 43 -4.68 16.21 23.06
N PHE A 44 -4.88 14.92 23.34
CA PHE A 44 -4.09 13.84 22.69
C PHE A 44 -4.69 13.32 21.38
N GLY A 45 -5.85 13.84 20.97
CA GLY A 45 -6.64 13.27 19.86
C GLY A 45 -6.30 13.78 18.46
N SER A 46 -5.27 14.60 18.25
CA SER A 46 -5.09 15.26 16.94
C SER A 46 -3.64 15.48 16.52
N PHE A 47 -2.75 14.54 16.83
CA PHE A 47 -1.46 14.43 16.14
C PHE A 47 -1.33 13.06 15.48
N ALA A 48 -2.36 12.65 14.72
CA ALA A 48 -2.12 11.80 13.57
C ALA A 48 -1.40 12.67 12.53
N LEU A 49 -0.10 12.90 12.74
CA LEU A 49 0.76 13.32 11.66
C LEU A 49 0.59 12.25 10.60
N ALA A 50 -0.06 12.61 9.50
CA ALA A 50 0.09 11.89 8.26
C ALA A 50 1.59 11.85 8.00
N GLN A 51 2.22 10.74 8.34
CA GLN A 51 3.61 10.51 8.00
C GLN A 51 3.62 10.45 6.48
N GLU A 52 4.00 11.56 5.85
CA GLU A 52 4.10 11.66 4.41
C GLU A 52 5.22 10.72 3.98
N SER A 53 4.86 9.47 3.73
CA SER A 53 5.81 8.47 3.25
C SER A 53 6.30 8.96 1.91
N VAL A 54 7.59 9.25 1.80
CA VAL A 54 8.21 9.63 0.53
C VAL A 54 7.90 8.52 -0.46
N ALA A 55 7.07 8.83 -1.46
CA ALA A 55 6.70 7.89 -2.51
C ALA A 55 8.00 7.32 -3.10
N SER A 56 8.19 6.01 -3.01
CA SER A 56 9.40 5.34 -3.48
C SER A 56 9.08 4.39 -4.61
N ALA A 57 9.97 4.34 -5.61
CA ALA A 57 9.93 3.33 -6.65
C ALA A 57 10.17 1.94 -6.04
N THR A 58 9.36 0.97 -6.43
CA THR A 58 9.43 -0.42 -5.96
C THR A 58 9.79 -1.32 -7.11
N LYS A 59 10.88 -2.09 -6.97
CA LYS A 59 11.18 -3.19 -7.89
C LYS A 59 10.21 -4.32 -7.58
N PHE A 60 9.32 -4.61 -8.52
CA PHE A 60 8.34 -5.66 -8.36
C PHE A 60 8.95 -7.02 -8.67
N ASP A 61 9.70 -7.11 -9.77
CA ASP A 61 10.28 -8.38 -10.20
C ASP A 61 11.56 -8.18 -11.02
N GLU A 62 12.41 -9.21 -11.07
CA GLU A 62 13.57 -9.28 -11.94
C GLU A 62 13.86 -10.71 -12.42
N PHE A 63 14.23 -10.85 -13.69
CA PHE A 63 14.45 -12.16 -14.28
C PHE A 63 15.31 -12.19 -15.53
N SER A 64 15.94 -13.35 -15.75
CA SER A 64 16.46 -13.70 -17.07
C SER A 64 15.37 -14.45 -17.84
N PRO A 65 14.84 -13.86 -18.92
CA PRO A 65 13.84 -14.55 -19.71
C PRO A 65 14.49 -15.71 -20.47
N ARG A 66 14.18 -16.94 -20.05
CA ARG A 66 14.60 -18.18 -20.72
C ARG A 66 13.48 -18.82 -21.52
N TYR A 67 12.25 -18.76 -20.99
CA TYR A 67 11.06 -19.36 -21.58
C TYR A 67 9.95 -18.32 -21.67
N ILE A 68 9.20 -18.32 -22.78
CA ILE A 68 8.14 -17.34 -23.03
C ILE A 68 6.99 -17.54 -22.05
N ASP A 69 6.64 -18.77 -21.70
CA ASP A 69 5.52 -19.07 -20.81
C ASP A 69 5.78 -18.59 -19.38
N ASP A 70 7.01 -18.76 -18.89
CA ASP A 70 7.45 -18.20 -17.60
C ASP A 70 7.39 -16.67 -17.61
N MET A 71 7.89 -16.04 -18.67
CA MET A 71 7.76 -14.58 -18.83
C MET A 71 6.29 -14.13 -18.81
N LYS A 72 5.40 -14.80 -19.54
CA LYS A 72 3.97 -14.46 -19.58
C LYS A 72 3.33 -14.59 -18.19
N ALA A 73 3.60 -15.67 -17.47
CA ALA A 73 3.09 -15.88 -16.12
C ALA A 73 3.55 -14.78 -15.15
N ARG A 74 4.82 -14.36 -15.27
CA ARG A 74 5.36 -13.28 -14.44
C ARG A 74 4.79 -11.92 -14.79
N LEU A 75 4.56 -11.63 -16.07
CA LEU A 75 3.89 -10.41 -16.51
C LEU A 75 2.43 -10.36 -16.07
N GLN A 76 1.73 -11.51 -16.09
CA GLN A 76 0.37 -11.62 -15.56
C GLN A 76 0.35 -11.30 -14.06
N ASN A 77 1.23 -11.94 -13.28
CA ASN A 77 1.37 -11.66 -11.84
C ASN A 77 1.71 -10.18 -11.59
N PHE A 78 2.60 -9.59 -12.38
CA PHE A 78 2.93 -8.17 -12.28
C PHE A 78 1.72 -7.26 -12.55
N SER A 79 0.89 -7.60 -13.54
CA SER A 79 -0.33 -6.86 -13.83
C SER A 79 -1.33 -6.95 -12.68
N ASP A 80 -1.59 -8.15 -12.18
CA ASP A 80 -2.63 -8.42 -11.19
C ASP A 80 -2.25 -7.89 -9.80
N GLU A 81 -1.03 -8.17 -9.36
CA GLU A 81 -0.56 -7.85 -8.01
C GLU A 81 0.11 -6.47 -7.93
N GLY A 82 0.54 -5.92 -9.07
CA GLY A 82 1.24 -4.64 -9.12
C GLY A 82 0.40 -3.54 -9.78
N VAL A 83 0.22 -3.65 -11.10
CA VAL A 83 -0.34 -2.57 -11.93
C VAL A 83 -1.79 -2.26 -11.59
N ASN A 84 -2.60 -3.30 -11.35
CA ASN A 84 -4.03 -3.18 -11.05
C ASN A 84 -4.28 -2.63 -9.64
N LYS A 85 -3.42 -2.95 -8.67
CA LYS A 85 -3.53 -2.45 -7.29
C LYS A 85 -3.04 -1.01 -7.14
N HIS A 86 -2.22 -0.53 -8.07
CA HIS A 86 -1.62 0.80 -8.04
C HIS A 86 -1.87 1.56 -9.36
N PRO A 87 -3.13 1.96 -9.66
CA PRO A 87 -3.52 2.55 -10.95
C PRO A 87 -2.84 3.89 -11.27
N GLU A 88 -2.37 4.61 -10.25
CA GLU A 88 -1.65 5.88 -10.36
C GLU A 88 -0.16 5.71 -10.67
N SER A 89 0.40 4.52 -10.44
CA SER A 89 1.82 4.26 -10.62
C SER A 89 2.21 4.11 -12.10
N LYS A 90 3.40 4.57 -12.46
CA LYS A 90 4.02 4.25 -13.76
C LYS A 90 4.70 2.89 -13.70
N VAL A 91 4.62 2.17 -14.81
CA VAL A 91 5.28 0.89 -15.03
C VAL A 91 6.61 1.13 -15.75
N TYR A 92 7.71 0.76 -15.13
CA TYR A 92 9.03 0.83 -15.76
C TYR A 92 9.49 -0.57 -16.13
N VAL A 93 9.83 -0.76 -17.41
CA VAL A 93 10.41 -2.01 -17.93
C VAL A 93 11.86 -1.71 -18.31
N ILE A 94 12.80 -2.30 -17.58
CA ILE A 94 14.23 -2.13 -17.83
C ILE A 94 14.77 -3.40 -18.47
N GLY A 95 15.21 -3.31 -19.72
CA GLY A 95 15.82 -4.42 -20.44
C GLY A 95 17.34 -4.32 -20.47
N TYR A 96 18.03 -5.42 -20.17
CA TYR A 96 19.48 -5.56 -20.29
C TYR A 96 19.79 -6.58 -21.38
N ASP A 97 20.47 -6.13 -22.43
CA ASP A 97 20.89 -6.98 -23.53
C ASP A 97 21.93 -8.02 -23.07
N GLY A 98 21.74 -9.29 -23.44
CA GLY A 98 22.78 -10.31 -23.31
C GLY A 98 23.82 -10.24 -24.44
N ARG A 99 25.05 -10.66 -24.16
CA ARG A 99 26.11 -10.83 -25.19
C ARG A 99 25.73 -11.90 -26.24
N ARG A 100 24.89 -12.88 -25.90
CA ARG A 100 24.46 -13.96 -26.80
C ARG A 100 23.33 -13.49 -27.72
N ARG A 101 23.52 -13.62 -29.05
CA ARG A 101 22.60 -13.09 -30.08
C ARG A 101 21.23 -13.80 -30.20
N ARG A 102 21.08 -15.04 -29.74
CA ARG A 102 19.93 -15.89 -30.13
C ARG A 102 18.59 -15.54 -29.46
N LEU A 103 18.55 -14.87 -28.32
CA LEU A 103 17.31 -14.59 -27.57
C LEU A 103 16.74 -13.18 -27.81
N LYS A 104 17.22 -12.47 -28.83
CA LYS A 104 17.24 -11.00 -28.86
C LYS A 104 15.94 -10.27 -29.16
N VAL A 105 14.92 -10.90 -29.75
CA VAL A 105 13.74 -10.14 -30.23
C VAL A 105 12.61 -10.17 -29.21
N MET A 106 12.23 -11.36 -28.72
CA MET A 106 11.05 -11.54 -27.84
C MET A 106 11.21 -10.96 -26.43
N PHE A 107 12.45 -10.77 -25.96
CA PHE A 107 12.73 -10.33 -24.59
C PHE A 107 13.24 -8.90 -24.50
N ARG A 108 13.02 -8.14 -25.56
CA ARG A 108 13.26 -6.70 -25.55
C ARG A 108 12.23 -6.01 -24.66
N PRO A 109 12.61 -4.91 -23.99
CA PRO A 109 11.66 -4.14 -23.20
C PRO A 109 10.44 -3.70 -24.03
N GLU A 110 10.61 -3.45 -25.33
CA GLU A 110 9.52 -3.14 -26.28
C GLU A 110 8.53 -4.31 -26.47
N SER A 111 9.04 -5.54 -26.60
CA SER A 111 8.17 -6.73 -26.74
C SER A 111 7.39 -7.00 -25.46
N ILE A 112 8.01 -6.78 -24.30
CA ILE A 112 7.37 -6.88 -23.00
C ILE A 112 6.31 -5.78 -22.84
N ALA A 113 6.63 -4.54 -23.24
CA ALA A 113 5.69 -3.43 -23.24
C ALA A 113 4.45 -3.73 -24.08
N ASN A 114 4.66 -4.23 -25.30
CA ASN A 114 3.56 -4.59 -26.19
C ASN A 114 2.68 -5.68 -25.57
N TRP A 115 3.26 -6.69 -24.91
CA TRP A 115 2.46 -7.70 -24.21
C TRP A 115 1.62 -7.10 -23.07
N LEU A 116 2.23 -6.23 -22.24
CA LEU A 116 1.49 -5.53 -21.17
C LEU A 116 0.34 -4.68 -21.73
N ILE A 117 0.54 -4.04 -22.88
CA ILE A 117 -0.48 -3.19 -23.52
C ILE A 117 -1.58 -4.04 -24.17
N GLU A 118 -1.19 -4.98 -25.03
CA GLU A 118 -2.11 -5.69 -25.93
C GLU A 118 -2.83 -6.84 -25.22
N ALA A 119 -2.12 -7.58 -24.37
CA ALA A 119 -2.69 -8.76 -23.71
C ALA A 119 -3.27 -8.44 -22.32
N LEU A 120 -2.65 -7.50 -21.57
CA LEU A 120 -3.03 -7.20 -20.19
C LEU A 120 -3.74 -5.85 -20.03
N GLY A 121 -3.88 -5.07 -21.11
CA GLY A 121 -4.65 -3.82 -21.09
C GLY A 121 -3.98 -2.67 -20.34
N VAL A 122 -2.67 -2.73 -20.09
CA VAL A 122 -1.95 -1.64 -19.41
C VAL A 122 -1.88 -0.42 -20.34
N PRO A 123 -2.34 0.77 -19.91
CA PRO A 123 -2.30 1.97 -20.74
C PRO A 123 -0.87 2.34 -21.15
N ARG A 124 -0.64 2.58 -22.46
CA ARG A 124 0.69 2.91 -23.01
C ARG A 124 1.35 4.11 -22.32
N ASN A 125 0.58 5.12 -21.94
CA ASN A 125 1.06 6.32 -21.23
C ASN A 125 1.59 6.04 -19.82
N ARG A 126 1.28 4.87 -19.24
CA ARG A 126 1.81 4.44 -17.95
C ARG A 126 3.14 3.70 -18.07
N ILE A 127 3.52 3.26 -19.27
CA ILE A 127 4.72 2.45 -19.48
C ILE A 127 5.92 3.32 -19.87
N VAL A 128 7.05 3.11 -19.20
CA VAL A 128 8.33 3.74 -19.50
C VAL A 128 9.36 2.64 -19.74
N LEU A 129 10.07 2.72 -20.87
CA LEU A 129 11.10 1.75 -21.24
C LEU A 129 12.48 2.33 -20.98
N LEU A 130 13.33 1.54 -20.34
CA LEU A 130 14.74 1.88 -20.14
C LEU A 130 15.61 0.73 -20.64
N HIS A 131 16.76 1.08 -21.22
CA HIS A 131 17.77 0.11 -21.61
C HIS A 131 18.95 0.20 -20.65
N GLY A 132 19.22 -0.91 -19.97
CA GLY A 132 20.40 -1.08 -19.14
C GLY A 132 21.65 -1.40 -19.95
N ARG A 133 22.79 -1.45 -19.27
CA ARG A 133 24.06 -1.81 -19.92
C ARG A 133 24.02 -3.26 -20.40
N ARG A 134 24.80 -3.56 -21.44
CA ARG A 134 24.91 -4.92 -21.97
C ARG A 134 25.56 -5.85 -20.94
N GLN A 135 24.88 -6.94 -20.64
CA GLN A 135 25.27 -7.96 -19.67
C GLN A 135 25.70 -9.26 -20.34
N ARG A 136 26.24 -10.20 -19.56
CA ARG A 136 26.57 -11.56 -20.03
C ARG A 136 25.32 -12.29 -20.52
N GLU A 137 24.23 -12.20 -19.76
CA GLU A 137 22.92 -12.81 -20.02
C GLU A 137 21.83 -11.75 -20.10
N PRO A 138 20.77 -11.96 -20.90
CA PRO A 138 19.65 -11.03 -20.93
C PRO A 138 18.96 -10.98 -19.56
N TRP A 139 18.53 -9.79 -19.16
CA TRP A 139 17.85 -9.57 -17.89
C TRP A 139 16.77 -8.52 -18.05
N VAL A 140 15.70 -8.63 -17.27
CA VAL A 140 14.58 -7.71 -17.23
C VAL A 140 14.34 -7.32 -15.78
N GLU A 141 14.06 -6.05 -15.54
CA GLU A 141 13.51 -5.58 -14.27
C GLU A 141 12.16 -4.90 -14.52
N LEU A 142 11.20 -5.20 -13.65
CA LEU A 142 9.87 -4.61 -13.63
C LEU A 142 9.73 -3.77 -12.37
N TRP A 143 9.31 -2.53 -12.54
CA TRP A 143 9.24 -1.53 -11.49
C TRP A 143 7.88 -0.84 -11.50
N LEU A 144 7.36 -0.55 -10.30
CA LEU A 144 6.23 0.35 -10.06
C LEU A 144 6.75 1.64 -9.46
N VAL A 145 6.38 2.76 -10.07
CA VAL A 145 6.87 4.09 -9.68
C VAL A 145 5.65 4.97 -9.40
N PRO A 146 5.29 5.18 -8.13
CA PRO A 146 4.18 6.06 -7.78
C PRO A 146 4.48 7.51 -8.18
N PRO A 147 3.44 8.36 -8.31
CA PRO A 147 3.62 9.79 -8.56
C PRO A 147 4.57 10.43 -7.53
N GLY A 148 5.46 11.30 -7.99
CA GLY A 148 6.44 11.97 -7.12
C GLY A 148 7.67 11.13 -6.75
N ALA A 149 7.68 9.83 -7.00
CA ALA A 149 8.85 8.99 -6.78
C ALA A 149 9.93 9.20 -7.85
N ALA A 150 11.19 9.10 -7.44
CA ALA A 150 12.31 9.12 -8.38
C ALA A 150 12.29 7.89 -9.30
N ALA A 151 12.57 8.10 -10.59
CA ALA A 151 12.66 7.01 -11.55
C ALA A 151 13.80 6.02 -11.19
N PRO A 152 13.61 4.71 -11.41
CA PRO A 152 14.67 3.72 -11.18
C PRO A 152 15.85 3.98 -12.12
N LYS A 153 17.06 3.86 -11.57
CA LYS A 153 18.29 3.89 -12.36
C LYS A 153 18.68 2.45 -12.69
N PRO A 154 18.97 2.11 -13.96
CA PRO A 154 19.58 0.82 -14.29
C PRO A 154 20.92 0.69 -13.57
N LYS A 155 21.04 -0.25 -12.63
CA LYS A 155 22.24 -0.42 -11.78
C LYS A 155 23.12 -1.60 -12.16
N ARG A 156 22.61 -2.53 -12.97
CA ARG A 156 23.33 -3.76 -13.31
C ARG A 156 24.41 -3.55 -14.36
#